data_AF-H2YD90-F1
#
_entry.id   AF-H2YD90-F1
#
_cell.length_a   1.000
_cell.length_b   1.000
_cell.length_c   1.000
_cell.angle_alpha   90.00
_cell.angle_beta   90.00
_cell.angle_gamma   90.00
#
_symmetry.space_group_name_H-M   'P 1'
#
loop_
_entity.id
_entity.type
_entity.pdbx_description
1 polymer ?
#
loop_
_entity_poly.entity_id
_entity_poly.type
_entity_poly.pdbx_seq_one_letter_code
_entity_poly.pdbx_strand_id
1 'polypeptide(L)'
;MIASYRNQLLHYLIRPAILAYILNKHSNGEEKVTFTRDSCAEDFSFLSKLLCKDFIFVPGKTDRDLDEAIQFYTAIGVLSKDNSKYTVESHANRVLVFMRTVFSSFVVGYWLTSQFLISSETSLVIPNCYTQIQQWIAAHLDTPGVEHEMLSLNLISHAVHGLEGLGGVIINKNQTPKMLDIVPSRLVQLAFYISQFTEVPKINGNSPLVAFNPLAHKL
;
A
#
# COMPACT_ATOMS: atom_id res chain seq x y z
N MET A 1 11.23 24.11 -0.96
CA MET A 1 11.35 24.17 0.51
C MET A 1 10.40 23.22 1.24
N ILE A 2 9.13 23.06 0.84
CA ILE A 2 8.21 22.08 1.46
C ILE A 2 8.52 20.63 1.05
N ALA A 3 9.01 20.40 -0.18
CA ALA A 3 9.38 19.07 -0.66
C ALA A 3 10.46 18.37 0.18
N SER A 4 11.41 19.13 0.77
CA SER A 4 12.46 18.59 1.64
C SER A 4 11.96 18.20 3.04
N TYR A 5 10.88 18.80 3.52
CA TYR A 5 10.24 18.45 4.81
C TYR A 5 9.14 17.40 4.68
N ARG A 6 8.61 17.18 3.46
CA ARG A 6 7.58 16.15 3.19
C ARG A 6 8.04 14.80 3.74
N ASN A 7 9.24 14.34 3.40
CA ASN A 7 9.75 13.04 3.85
C ASN A 7 9.82 12.90 5.38
N GLN A 8 10.16 13.95 6.12
CA GLN A 8 10.23 13.90 7.58
C GLN A 8 8.84 13.93 8.23
N LEU A 9 7.93 14.77 7.70
CA LEU A 9 6.56 14.90 8.21
C LEU A 9 5.70 13.68 7.89
N LEU A 10 5.97 12.97 6.79
CA LEU A 10 5.24 11.76 6.42
C LEU A 10 5.34 10.67 7.49
N HIS A 11 6.48 10.53 8.17
CA HIS A 11 6.63 9.57 9.27
C HIS A 11 5.75 9.87 10.49
N TYR A 12 5.37 11.13 10.69
CA TYR A 12 4.44 11.51 11.76
C TYR A 12 2.99 11.24 11.35
N LEU A 13 2.68 11.45 10.07
CA LEU A 13 1.32 11.34 9.52
C LEU A 13 0.93 9.93 9.07
N ILE A 14 1.86 8.99 8.98
CA ILE A 14 1.55 7.64 8.48
C ILE A 14 0.52 6.90 9.34
N ARG A 15 0.60 7.00 10.68
CA ARG A 15 -0.36 6.34 11.59
C ARG A 15 -1.80 6.83 11.35
N PRO A 16 -2.08 8.15 11.38
CA PRO A 16 -3.42 8.63 11.03
C PRO A 16 -3.78 8.32 9.58
N ALA A 17 -2.83 8.36 8.63
CA ALA A 17 -3.11 8.00 7.25
C ALA A 17 -3.56 6.54 7.07
N ILE A 18 -2.91 5.58 7.74
CA ILE A 18 -3.35 4.18 7.76
C ILE A 18 -4.78 4.09 8.29
N LEU A 19 -5.08 4.75 9.41
CA LEU A 19 -6.44 4.75 9.94
C LEU A 19 -7.44 5.36 8.95
N ALA A 20 -7.09 6.43 8.22
CA ALA A 20 -7.96 6.99 7.17
C ALA A 20 -8.28 6.01 6.04
N TYR A 21 -7.32 5.16 5.65
CA TYR A 21 -7.56 4.08 4.68
C TYR A 21 -8.52 3.03 5.22
N ILE A 22 -8.35 2.63 6.47
CA ILE A 22 -9.22 1.65 7.13
C ILE A 22 -10.63 2.22 7.25
N LEU A 23 -10.79 3.44 7.73
CA LEU A 23 -12.10 4.09 7.82
C LEU A 23 -12.80 4.19 6.46
N ASN A 24 -12.04 4.42 5.37
CA ASN A 24 -12.61 4.39 4.03
C ASN A 24 -13.14 3.00 3.66
N LYS A 25 -12.33 1.97 3.89
CA LYS A 25 -12.67 0.58 3.60
C LYS A 25 -13.92 0.15 4.37
N HIS A 26 -14.00 0.51 5.66
CA HIS A 26 -15.14 0.19 6.52
C HIS A 26 -16.37 1.07 6.26
N SER A 27 -16.23 2.17 5.50
CA SER A 27 -17.37 3.03 5.19
C SER A 27 -18.40 2.35 4.29
N ASN A 28 -17.99 1.42 3.40
CA ASN A 28 -18.87 0.69 2.48
C ASN A 28 -19.92 1.56 1.73
N GLY A 29 -19.65 2.87 1.56
CA GLY A 29 -20.59 3.82 0.95
C GLY A 29 -21.72 4.30 1.88
N GLU A 30 -21.66 3.99 3.16
CA GLU A 30 -22.58 4.48 4.18
C GLU A 30 -22.28 5.95 4.54
N GLU A 31 -23.35 6.71 4.79
CA GLU A 31 -23.27 8.11 5.18
C GLU A 31 -22.69 8.29 6.60
N LYS A 32 -22.81 7.27 7.46
CA LYS A 32 -22.32 7.28 8.84
C LYS A 32 -21.46 6.06 9.14
N VAL A 33 -20.15 6.27 9.21
CA VAL A 33 -19.19 5.20 9.50
C VAL A 33 -19.04 5.04 11.01
N THR A 34 -19.33 3.85 11.53
CA THR A 34 -19.07 3.48 12.92
C THR A 34 -18.16 2.28 13.00
N PHE A 35 -17.22 2.28 13.95
CA PHE A 35 -16.24 1.21 14.10
C PHE A 35 -15.82 1.02 15.56
N THR A 36 -15.18 -0.10 15.84
CA THR A 36 -14.50 -0.35 17.12
C THR A 36 -13.00 -0.39 16.89
N ARG A 37 -12.22 -0.16 17.96
CA ARG A 37 -10.76 -0.31 17.89
C ARG A 37 -10.37 -1.68 17.33
N ASP A 38 -11.01 -2.73 17.83
CA ASP A 38 -10.67 -4.11 17.48
C ASP A 38 -11.00 -4.44 16.02
N SER A 39 -12.04 -3.85 15.43
CA SER A 39 -12.36 -4.05 14.01
C SER A 39 -11.30 -3.47 13.07
N CYS A 40 -10.49 -2.51 13.54
CA CYS A 40 -9.41 -1.89 12.77
C CYS A 40 -8.04 -2.55 13.01
N ALA A 41 -7.88 -3.36 14.06
CA ALA A 41 -6.57 -3.82 14.50
C ALA A 41 -5.85 -4.68 13.47
N GLU A 42 -6.56 -5.59 12.80
CA GLU A 42 -5.97 -6.47 11.77
C GLU A 42 -5.53 -5.67 10.53
N ASP A 43 -6.41 -4.82 10.01
CA ASP A 43 -6.12 -3.97 8.84
C ASP A 43 -4.95 -3.01 9.13
N PHE A 44 -4.90 -2.43 10.34
CA PHE A 44 -3.81 -1.54 10.76
C PHE A 44 -2.48 -2.31 10.88
N SER A 45 -2.52 -3.52 11.45
CA SER A 45 -1.35 -4.40 11.54
C SER A 45 -0.82 -4.79 10.18
N PHE A 46 -1.71 -5.09 9.24
CA PHE A 46 -1.36 -5.39 7.87
C PHE A 46 -0.66 -4.23 7.17
N LEU A 47 -1.30 -3.05 7.11
CA LEU A 47 -0.74 -1.89 6.43
C LEU A 47 0.58 -1.42 7.06
N SER A 48 0.70 -1.52 8.39
CA SER A 48 1.95 -1.20 9.10
C SER A 48 3.08 -2.15 8.71
N LYS A 49 2.81 -3.45 8.60
CA LYS A 49 3.80 -4.44 8.15
C LYS A 49 4.16 -4.27 6.68
N LEU A 50 3.18 -3.99 5.84
CA LEU A 50 3.38 -3.73 4.42
C LEU A 50 4.33 -2.55 4.23
N LEU A 51 4.04 -1.41 4.86
CA LEU A 51 4.73 -0.15 4.62
C LEU A 51 5.96 0.09 5.54
N CYS A 52 6.37 -0.90 6.33
CA CYS A 52 7.46 -0.74 7.32
C CYS A 52 8.84 -0.47 6.71
N LYS A 53 8.98 -0.60 5.38
CA LYS A 53 10.22 -0.27 4.66
C LYS A 53 10.27 1.20 4.24
N ASP A 54 9.12 1.84 4.05
CA ASP A 54 9.02 3.26 3.73
C ASP A 54 8.85 4.14 4.96
N PHE A 55 8.21 3.63 6.02
CA PHE A 55 7.89 4.42 7.21
C PHE A 55 8.30 3.76 8.52
N ILE A 56 8.48 4.61 9.53
CA ILE A 56 8.90 4.24 10.87
C ILE A 56 7.67 3.97 11.73
N PHE A 57 7.49 2.71 12.09
CA PHE A 57 6.52 2.24 13.09
C PHE A 57 7.25 1.83 14.37
N VAL A 58 6.53 1.79 15.50
CA VAL A 58 7.14 1.35 16.76
C VAL A 58 7.19 -0.19 16.77
N PRO A 59 8.38 -0.82 16.81
CA PRO A 59 8.49 -2.27 16.72
C PRO A 59 7.70 -2.98 17.81
N GLY A 60 6.83 -3.92 17.42
CA GLY A 60 6.01 -4.70 18.35
C GLY A 60 4.92 -3.90 19.09
N LYS A 61 4.66 -2.63 18.72
CA LYS A 61 3.66 -1.78 19.38
C LYS A 61 2.62 -1.23 18.41
N THR A 62 2.20 -2.04 17.43
CA THR A 62 1.18 -1.64 16.46
C THR A 62 -0.16 -1.27 17.13
N ASP A 63 -0.49 -1.91 18.24
CA ASP A 63 -1.64 -1.56 19.08
C ASP A 63 -1.58 -0.12 19.58
N ARG A 64 -0.40 0.32 20.01
CA ARG A 64 -0.18 1.69 20.48
C ARG A 64 -0.21 2.67 19.32
N ASP A 65 0.37 2.32 18.18
CA ASP A 65 0.34 3.16 16.97
C ASP A 65 -1.12 3.38 16.49
N LEU A 66 -1.98 2.36 16.63
CA LEU A 66 -3.42 2.48 16.38
C LEU A 66 -4.11 3.40 17.40
N ASP A 67 -3.82 3.23 18.69
CA ASP A 67 -4.41 4.07 19.74
C ASP A 67 -4.02 5.54 19.56
N GLU A 68 -2.76 5.82 19.20
CA GLU A 68 -2.28 7.17 18.89
C GLU A 68 -2.98 7.77 17.65
N ALA A 69 -3.24 6.95 16.61
CA ALA A 69 -3.99 7.40 15.43
C ALA A 69 -5.46 7.73 15.74
N ILE A 70 -6.12 6.92 16.58
CA ILE A 70 -7.48 7.18 17.05
C ILE A 70 -7.52 8.45 17.88
N GLN A 71 -6.60 8.59 18.84
CA GLN A 71 -6.49 9.80 19.68
C GLN A 71 -6.24 11.05 18.85
N PHE A 72 -5.39 10.99 17.82
CA PHE A 72 -5.16 12.09 16.90
C PHE A 72 -6.48 12.57 16.26
N TYR A 73 -7.26 11.65 15.71
CA TYR A 73 -8.53 12.03 15.07
C TYR A 73 -9.62 12.46 16.05
N THR A 74 -9.66 11.89 17.26
CA THR A 74 -10.55 12.38 18.32
C THR A 74 -10.17 13.81 18.73
N ALA A 75 -8.88 14.10 18.88
CA ALA A 75 -8.40 15.42 19.32
C ALA A 75 -8.73 16.54 18.31
N ILE A 76 -8.71 16.24 17.01
CA ILE A 76 -9.07 17.20 15.96
C ILE A 76 -10.55 17.15 15.57
N GLY A 77 -11.39 16.43 16.31
CA GLY A 77 -12.83 16.36 16.09
C GLY A 77 -13.26 15.57 14.84
N VAL A 78 -12.38 14.74 14.26
CA VAL A 78 -12.74 13.85 13.15
C VAL A 78 -13.54 12.63 13.63
N LEU A 79 -13.29 12.20 14.87
CA LEU A 79 -14.00 11.09 15.50
C LEU A 79 -14.71 11.56 16.77
N SER A 80 -15.99 11.25 16.91
CA SER A 80 -16.64 11.20 18.22
C SER A 80 -16.53 9.81 18.82
N LYS A 81 -16.39 9.79 20.15
CA LYS A 81 -16.33 8.56 20.94
C LYS A 81 -17.61 8.42 21.75
N ASP A 82 -18.29 7.31 21.58
CA ASP A 82 -19.38 6.87 22.45
C ASP A 82 -19.01 5.50 23.03
N ASN A 83 -18.66 5.47 24.32
CA ASN A 83 -18.16 4.30 25.01
C ASN A 83 -16.95 3.66 24.29
N SER A 84 -17.14 2.46 23.71
CA SER A 84 -16.13 1.71 22.95
C SER A 84 -16.28 1.85 21.43
N LYS A 85 -17.26 2.63 20.96
CA LYS A 85 -17.54 2.86 19.54
C LYS A 85 -17.07 4.26 19.14
N TYR A 86 -16.54 4.34 17.93
CA TYR A 86 -16.13 5.58 17.30
C TYR A 86 -17.02 5.85 16.10
N THR A 87 -17.40 7.11 15.91
CA THR A 87 -18.19 7.57 14.77
C THR A 87 -17.40 8.62 14.02
N VAL A 88 -17.34 8.50 12.69
CA VAL A 88 -16.74 9.52 11.83
C VAL A 88 -17.71 10.70 11.70
N GLU A 89 -17.21 11.90 12.00
CA GLU A 89 -18.00 13.14 11.89
C GLU A 89 -18.27 13.53 10.44
N SER A 90 -19.41 14.17 10.18
CA SER A 90 -19.84 14.53 8.82
C SER A 90 -18.86 15.46 8.09
N HIS A 91 -18.16 16.33 8.82
CA HIS A 91 -17.16 17.25 8.27
C HIS A 91 -15.77 16.60 8.09
N ALA A 92 -15.59 15.34 8.50
CA ALA A 92 -14.27 14.68 8.50
C ALA A 92 -13.76 14.33 7.10
N ASN A 93 -14.64 14.23 6.09
CA ASN A 93 -14.30 13.70 4.78
C ASN A 93 -13.07 14.39 4.15
N ARG A 94 -12.98 15.72 4.25
CA ARG A 94 -11.84 16.48 3.69
C ARG A 94 -10.50 16.06 4.30
N VAL A 95 -10.45 15.85 5.62
CA VAL A 95 -9.22 15.46 6.32
C VAL A 95 -8.84 14.02 6.00
N LEU A 96 -9.83 13.12 5.96
CA LEU A 96 -9.60 11.70 5.63
C LEU A 96 -9.13 11.54 4.18
N VAL A 97 -9.78 12.22 3.23
CA VAL A 97 -9.36 12.23 1.82
C VAL A 97 -7.95 12.80 1.69
N PHE A 98 -7.65 13.93 2.32
CA PHE A 98 -6.29 14.51 2.30
C PHE A 98 -5.24 13.50 2.79
N MET A 99 -5.49 12.85 3.93
CA MET A 99 -4.55 11.86 4.49
C MET A 99 -4.36 10.66 3.55
N ARG A 100 -5.40 10.18 2.87
CA ARG A 100 -5.25 9.12 1.86
C ARG A 100 -4.50 9.61 0.61
N THR A 101 -4.81 10.79 0.10
CA THR A 101 -4.16 11.32 -1.12
C THR A 101 -2.67 11.54 -0.91
N VAL A 102 -2.22 11.96 0.27
CA VAL A 102 -0.79 12.18 0.55
C VAL A 102 0.03 10.88 0.46
N PHE A 103 -0.59 9.72 0.73
CA PHE A 103 0.06 8.41 0.81
C PHE A 103 -0.38 7.42 -0.29
N SER A 104 -1.27 7.82 -1.20
CA SER A 104 -1.82 6.97 -2.28
C SER A 104 -0.73 6.34 -3.12
N SER A 105 0.29 7.14 -3.46
CA SER A 105 1.44 6.70 -4.24
C SER A 105 2.16 5.49 -3.64
N PHE A 106 2.22 5.37 -2.31
CA PHE A 106 2.82 4.22 -1.65
C PHE A 106 1.94 2.97 -1.77
N VAL A 107 0.66 3.07 -1.41
CA VAL A 107 -0.26 1.91 -1.42
C VAL A 107 -0.45 1.39 -2.84
N VAL A 108 -0.66 2.29 -3.81
CA VAL A 108 -0.81 1.92 -5.22
C VAL A 108 0.51 1.40 -5.80
N GLY A 109 1.66 1.98 -5.44
CA GLY A 109 2.97 1.47 -5.88
C GLY A 109 3.22 0.02 -5.44
N TYR A 110 2.83 -0.35 -4.21
CA TYR A 110 2.90 -1.73 -3.73
C TYR A 110 1.94 -2.65 -4.48
N TRP A 111 0.73 -2.17 -4.77
CA TRP A 111 -0.24 -2.92 -5.59
C TRP A 111 0.29 -3.15 -7.02
N LEU A 112 0.79 -2.12 -7.70
CA LEU A 112 1.38 -2.21 -9.04
C LEU A 112 2.58 -3.16 -9.08
N THR A 113 3.45 -3.09 -8.07
CA THR A 113 4.56 -4.02 -7.91
C THR A 113 4.05 -5.45 -7.80
N SER A 114 2.99 -5.68 -7.02
CA SER A 114 2.36 -7.00 -6.91
C SER A 114 1.79 -7.48 -8.25
N GLN A 115 1.16 -6.60 -9.04
CA GLN A 115 0.64 -6.95 -10.37
C GLN A 115 1.75 -7.38 -11.32
N PHE A 116 2.84 -6.62 -11.41
CA PHE A 116 4.00 -7.00 -12.23
C PHE A 116 4.55 -8.37 -11.83
N LEU A 117 4.73 -8.59 -10.53
CA LEU A 117 5.24 -9.86 -10.01
C LEU A 117 4.28 -11.02 -10.35
N ILE A 118 2.97 -10.84 -10.16
CA ILE A 118 1.98 -11.88 -10.52
C ILE A 118 2.02 -12.21 -12.03
N SER A 119 2.24 -11.21 -12.88
CA SER A 119 2.37 -11.40 -14.33
C SER A 119 3.75 -11.91 -14.79
N SER A 120 4.73 -12.02 -13.90
CA SER A 120 6.09 -12.43 -14.25
C SER A 120 6.17 -13.95 -14.34
N GLU A 121 6.43 -14.47 -15.55
CA GLU A 121 6.66 -15.90 -15.78
C GLU A 121 8.13 -16.31 -15.64
N THR A 122 9.03 -15.33 -15.60
CA THR A 122 10.47 -15.54 -15.60
C THR A 122 11.05 -15.38 -14.20
N SER A 123 12.17 -16.08 -13.95
CA SER A 123 12.92 -15.91 -12.71
C SER A 123 13.46 -14.48 -12.60
N LEU A 124 13.10 -13.82 -11.50
CA LEU A 124 13.49 -12.44 -11.23
C LEU A 124 14.76 -12.39 -10.38
N VAL A 125 15.63 -11.42 -10.68
CA VAL A 125 16.93 -11.28 -10.02
C VAL A 125 17.08 -9.87 -9.47
N ILE A 126 17.46 -9.74 -8.19
CA ILE A 126 17.72 -8.46 -7.54
C ILE A 126 19.17 -8.01 -7.82
N PRO A 127 19.42 -6.73 -8.17
CA PRO A 127 18.45 -5.61 -8.20
C PRO A 127 17.78 -5.36 -9.57
N ASN A 128 18.11 -6.14 -10.61
CA ASN A 128 17.60 -5.92 -11.97
C ASN A 128 16.07 -5.91 -12.04
N CYS A 129 15.39 -6.72 -11.22
CA CYS A 129 13.94 -6.76 -11.15
C CYS A 129 13.32 -5.38 -10.82
N TYR A 130 13.98 -4.53 -10.02
CA TYR A 130 13.46 -3.20 -9.68
C TYR A 130 13.34 -2.31 -10.92
N THR A 131 14.33 -2.38 -11.82
CA THR A 131 14.28 -1.64 -13.09
C THR A 131 13.22 -2.18 -14.06
N GLN A 132 12.98 -3.49 -14.05
CA GLN A 132 11.92 -4.10 -14.86
C GLN A 132 10.53 -3.65 -14.36
N ILE A 133 10.31 -3.66 -13.05
CA ILE A 133 9.08 -3.14 -12.43
C ILE A 133 8.92 -1.66 -12.77
N GLN A 134 9.98 -0.86 -12.65
CA GLN A 134 9.96 0.57 -12.97
C GLN A 134 9.54 0.83 -14.42
N GLN A 135 10.15 0.11 -15.37
CA GLN A 135 9.81 0.21 -16.79
C GLN A 135 8.36 -0.21 -17.04
N TRP A 136 7.88 -1.23 -16.35
CA TRP A 136 6.49 -1.65 -16.45
C TRP A 136 5.52 -0.62 -15.88
N ILE A 137 5.81 0.00 -14.75
CA ILE A 137 5.00 1.11 -14.21
C ILE A 137 5.05 2.32 -15.17
N ALA A 138 6.22 2.62 -15.74
CA ALA A 138 6.39 3.71 -16.70
C ALA A 138 5.50 3.56 -17.93
N ALA A 139 5.34 2.33 -18.43
CA ALA A 139 4.44 2.01 -19.53
C ALA A 139 2.94 2.26 -19.22
N HIS A 140 2.59 2.50 -17.95
CA HIS A 140 1.22 2.76 -17.49
C HIS A 140 1.01 4.17 -16.95
N LEU A 141 1.95 5.11 -17.13
CA LEU A 141 1.83 6.48 -16.62
C LEU A 141 0.62 7.25 -17.16
N ASP A 142 0.15 6.93 -18.36
CA ASP A 142 -1.06 7.53 -18.92
C ASP A 142 -2.35 7.00 -18.25
N THR A 143 -2.24 5.97 -17.39
CA THR A 143 -3.37 5.39 -16.67
C THR A 143 -3.72 6.28 -15.47
N PRO A 144 -4.98 6.73 -15.33
CA PRO A 144 -5.42 7.48 -14.17
C PRO A 144 -5.11 6.74 -12.86
N GLY A 145 -4.52 7.45 -11.91
CA GLY A 145 -4.10 6.90 -10.61
C GLY A 145 -2.68 6.34 -10.59
N VAL A 146 -1.96 6.28 -11.73
CA VAL A 146 -0.51 6.01 -11.75
C VAL A 146 0.24 7.34 -11.72
N GLU A 147 1.08 7.53 -10.71
CA GLU A 147 1.81 8.78 -10.50
C GLU A 147 3.32 8.56 -10.67
N HIS A 148 4.03 9.64 -11.01
CA HIS A 148 5.49 9.61 -11.21
C HIS A 148 6.26 9.17 -9.95
N GLU A 149 5.72 9.40 -8.75
CA GLU A 149 6.33 8.95 -7.48
C GLU A 149 6.49 7.42 -7.43
N MET A 150 5.63 6.67 -8.13
CA MET A 150 5.64 5.21 -8.19
C MET A 150 6.81 4.63 -8.99
N LEU A 151 7.50 5.46 -9.78
CA LEU A 151 8.71 5.08 -10.51
C LEU A 151 9.96 5.07 -9.61
N SER A 152 9.84 5.49 -8.34
CA SER A 152 10.96 5.48 -7.41
C SER A 152 11.50 4.07 -7.22
N LEU A 153 12.76 3.83 -7.56
CA LEU A 153 13.42 2.54 -7.31
C LEU A 153 13.47 2.19 -5.82
N ASN A 154 13.49 3.20 -4.93
CA ASN A 154 13.39 2.98 -3.50
C ASN A 154 12.01 2.45 -3.12
N LEU A 155 10.93 3.07 -3.63
CA LEU A 155 9.57 2.59 -3.39
C LEU A 155 9.39 1.16 -3.91
N ILE A 156 9.86 0.88 -5.11
CA ILE A 156 9.77 -0.45 -5.72
C ILE A 156 10.55 -1.49 -4.91
N SER A 157 11.77 -1.16 -4.49
CA SER A 157 12.59 -2.02 -3.62
C SER A 157 11.89 -2.28 -2.28
N HIS A 158 11.38 -1.23 -1.65
CA HIS A 158 10.63 -1.32 -0.41
C HIS A 158 9.35 -2.14 -0.57
N ALA A 159 8.63 -2.00 -1.69
CA ALA A 159 7.47 -2.81 -2.02
C ALA A 159 7.80 -4.30 -2.09
N VAL A 160 8.87 -4.66 -2.79
CA VAL A 160 9.36 -6.04 -2.86
C VAL A 160 9.70 -6.58 -1.46
N HIS A 161 10.40 -5.80 -0.64
CA HIS A 161 10.77 -6.22 0.72
C HIS A 161 9.62 -6.20 1.73
N GLY A 162 8.60 -5.36 1.52
CA GLY A 162 7.36 -5.38 2.29
C GLY A 162 6.53 -6.63 1.98
N LEU A 163 6.46 -7.00 0.69
CA LEU A 163 5.86 -8.26 0.24
C LEU A 163 6.65 -9.49 0.74
N GLU A 164 7.99 -9.42 0.81
CA GLU A 164 8.84 -10.45 1.45
C GLU A 164 8.43 -10.64 2.92
N GLY A 165 8.30 -9.54 3.68
CA GLY A 165 7.91 -9.57 5.08
C GLY A 165 6.50 -10.15 5.34
N LEU A 166 5.63 -10.15 4.33
CA LEU A 166 4.28 -10.72 4.37
C LEU A 166 4.17 -12.12 3.73
N GLY A 167 5.30 -12.65 3.24
CA GLY A 167 5.41 -13.99 2.64
C GLY A 167 4.91 -14.09 1.19
N GLY A 168 4.72 -12.96 0.49
CA GLY A 168 4.32 -12.95 -0.92
C GLY A 168 5.46 -13.28 -1.88
N VAL A 169 6.70 -13.01 -1.46
CA VAL A 169 7.93 -13.34 -2.20
C VAL A 169 8.99 -13.86 -1.24
N ILE A 170 9.94 -14.62 -1.77
CA ILE A 170 11.09 -15.17 -1.04
C ILE A 170 12.35 -14.67 -1.74
N ILE A 171 13.26 -14.06 -0.98
CA ILE A 171 14.53 -13.58 -1.50
C ILE A 171 15.63 -14.54 -1.06
N ASN A 172 16.20 -15.28 -2.01
CA ASN A 172 17.28 -16.22 -1.76
C ASN A 172 18.60 -15.49 -1.55
N LYS A 173 18.89 -15.16 -0.28
CA LYS A 173 20.10 -14.42 0.13
C LYS A 173 21.41 -15.21 -0.07
N ASN A 174 21.31 -16.52 -0.21
CA ASN A 174 22.44 -17.44 -0.34
C ASN A 174 22.91 -17.63 -1.80
N GLN A 175 22.15 -17.16 -2.78
CA GLN A 175 22.51 -17.23 -4.20
C GLN A 175 23.04 -15.88 -4.68
N THR A 176 24.10 -15.93 -5.50
CA THR A 176 24.63 -14.76 -6.22
C THR A 176 24.50 -15.00 -7.72
N PRO A 177 23.66 -14.24 -8.43
CA PRO A 177 22.88 -13.10 -7.94
C PRO A 177 21.64 -13.53 -7.12
N LYS A 178 21.13 -12.61 -6.27
CA LYS A 178 19.98 -12.89 -5.39
C LYS A 178 18.73 -13.14 -6.22
N MET A 179 18.17 -14.35 -6.14
CA MET A 179 16.94 -14.71 -6.83
C MET A 179 15.72 -14.31 -6.00
N LEU A 180 14.68 -13.87 -6.69
CA LEU A 180 13.37 -13.57 -6.13
C LEU A 180 12.37 -14.61 -6.62
N ASP A 181 11.90 -15.43 -5.69
CA ASP A 181 10.88 -16.44 -5.94
C ASP A 181 9.51 -15.89 -5.50
N ILE A 182 8.50 -16.09 -6.33
CA ILE A 182 7.15 -15.63 -6.08
C ILE A 182 6.36 -16.76 -5.41
N VAL A 183 5.57 -16.44 -4.39
CA VAL A 183 4.60 -17.36 -3.78
C VAL A 183 3.21 -17.00 -4.32
N PRO A 184 2.74 -17.61 -5.43
CA PRO A 184 1.65 -17.03 -6.23
C PRO A 184 0.34 -16.91 -5.46
N SER A 185 -0.05 -17.95 -4.72
CA SER A 185 -1.28 -17.95 -3.91
C SER A 185 -1.28 -16.85 -2.86
N ARG A 186 -0.14 -16.64 -2.19
CA ARG A 186 0.01 -15.63 -1.16
C ARG A 186 0.07 -14.23 -1.77
N LEU A 187 0.82 -14.03 -2.85
CA LEU A 187 0.95 -12.74 -3.50
C LEU A 187 -0.38 -12.25 -4.06
N VAL A 188 -1.19 -13.13 -4.68
CA VAL A 188 -2.53 -12.78 -5.16
C VAL A 188 -3.44 -12.36 -4.00
N GLN A 189 -3.42 -13.06 -2.88
CA GLN A 189 -4.18 -12.67 -1.67
C GLN A 189 -3.75 -11.30 -1.15
N LEU A 190 -2.43 -11.04 -1.08
CA LEU A 190 -1.89 -9.75 -0.64
C LEU A 190 -2.31 -8.64 -1.60
N ALA A 191 -2.19 -8.84 -2.91
CA ALA A 191 -2.59 -7.87 -3.93
C ALA A 191 -4.09 -7.55 -3.84
N PHE A 192 -4.94 -8.57 -3.66
CA PHE A 192 -6.36 -8.39 -3.44
C PHE A 192 -6.64 -7.59 -2.16
N TYR A 193 -5.96 -7.90 -1.06
CA TYR A 193 -6.17 -7.20 0.19
C TYR A 193 -5.70 -5.74 0.15
N ILE A 194 -4.57 -5.44 -0.52
CA ILE A 194 -4.11 -4.06 -0.77
C ILE A 194 -5.17 -3.28 -1.57
N SER A 195 -5.80 -3.91 -2.56
CA SER A 195 -6.83 -3.26 -3.40
C SER A 195 -8.08 -2.82 -2.63
N GLN A 196 -8.32 -3.34 -1.43
CA GLN A 196 -9.45 -2.91 -0.59
C GLN A 196 -9.22 -1.54 0.06
N PHE A 197 -7.98 -1.06 0.11
CA PHE A 197 -7.64 0.20 0.77
C PHE A 197 -7.55 1.38 -0.20
N THR A 198 -7.31 1.15 -1.48
CA THR A 198 -7.11 2.21 -2.47
C THR A 198 -7.92 1.97 -3.73
N GLU A 199 -8.29 3.05 -4.41
CA GLU A 199 -8.75 2.95 -5.79
C GLU A 199 -7.59 2.45 -6.65
N VAL A 200 -7.79 1.31 -7.32
CA VAL A 200 -6.77 0.69 -8.15
C VAL A 200 -6.82 1.25 -9.56
N PRO A 201 -5.67 1.59 -10.16
CA PRO A 201 -5.60 1.97 -11.57
C PRO A 201 -6.16 0.87 -12.48
N LYS A 202 -6.96 1.26 -13.48
CA LYS A 202 -7.44 0.33 -14.52
C LYS A 202 -6.31 0.10 -15.53
N ILE A 203 -5.44 -0.85 -15.22
CA ILE A 203 -4.37 -1.26 -16.11
C ILE A 203 -5.00 -1.88 -17.36
N ASN A 204 -4.87 -1.19 -18.51
CA ASN A 204 -5.28 -1.75 -19.79
C ASN A 204 -4.34 -2.91 -20.16
N GLY A 205 -4.88 -4.09 -20.44
CA GLY A 205 -4.12 -5.28 -20.84
C GLY A 205 -3.34 -5.14 -22.17
N ASN A 206 -3.42 -3.99 -22.85
CA ASN A 206 -2.76 -3.70 -24.12
C ASN A 206 -1.45 -2.90 -23.98
N SER A 207 -0.88 -2.81 -22.77
CA SER A 207 0.39 -2.12 -22.54
C SER A 207 1.52 -2.75 -23.37
N PRO A 208 2.47 -1.97 -23.93
CA PRO A 208 3.52 -2.44 -24.84
C PRO A 208 4.50 -3.49 -24.27
N LEU A 209 4.31 -3.93 -23.03
CA LEU A 209 4.98 -5.10 -22.44
C LEU A 209 4.23 -6.43 -22.66
N VAL A 210 3.15 -6.45 -23.45
CA VAL A 210 2.61 -7.70 -24.05
C VAL A 210 3.70 -8.43 -24.87
N ALA A 211 4.75 -7.73 -25.32
CA ALA A 211 5.94 -8.36 -25.90
C ALA A 211 6.72 -9.28 -24.93
N PHE A 212 6.43 -9.24 -23.62
CA PHE A 212 6.98 -10.12 -22.59
C PHE A 212 5.94 -11.08 -21.98
N ASN A 213 4.76 -11.21 -22.60
CA ASN A 213 3.69 -12.09 -22.14
C ASN A 213 3.49 -13.27 -23.12
N PRO A 214 4.12 -14.46 -22.89
CA PRO A 214 3.89 -15.65 -23.70
C PRO A 214 2.46 -16.22 -23.63
N LEU A 215 1.60 -15.71 -22.73
CA LEU A 215 0.27 -16.27 -22.47
C LEU A 215 -0.90 -15.61 -23.21
N ALA A 216 -0.64 -14.80 -24.23
CA ALA A 216 -1.69 -14.34 -25.16
C ALA A 216 -2.36 -15.47 -25.99
N HIS A 217 -2.05 -16.74 -25.72
CA HIS A 217 -2.59 -17.88 -26.47
C HIS A 217 -3.42 -18.89 -25.67
N LYS A 218 -3.69 -18.70 -24.37
CA LYS A 218 -4.56 -19.64 -23.64
C LYS A 218 -5.41 -18.96 -22.56
N LEU A 219 -6.43 -18.24 -22.99
CA LEU A 219 -7.78 -18.26 -22.40
C LEU A 219 -8.79 -18.06 -23.53
#